data_AF-A0A7V3K4R1-F1
#
_entry.id   AF-A0A7V3K4R1-F1
#
_cell.length_a   1.000
_cell.length_b   1.000
_cell.length_c   1.000
_cell.angle_alpha   90.00
_cell.angle_beta   90.00
_cell.angle_gamma   90.00
#
_symmetry.space_group_name_H-M   'P 1'
#
loop_
_entity.id
_entity.type
_entity.pdbx_description
1 polymer ?
#
loop_
_entity_poly.entity_id
_entity_poly.type
_entity_poly.pdbx_seq_one_letter_code
_entity_poly.pdbx_strand_id
1 'polypeptide(L)'
;MRPPIKPIAPRKSQYGIDPALVTMRGSDLPGMTSVLLTDLFPDLPPVIYPGPEGVAAVRRATEQALAGVDMSMIQPGDSVNILASHHGFTLLGGEAYAEMLRTIRDVVRERTGTEDIRLRAGVGLRFRETEEYIKRFGLDEYFQGKAMGIAPVDRGIPIETEIGTLYGIARAYDAKWIIHAHNSDVREVHFHRQVDRAVKPFGMSYARIETRSTYHQNLGPRAANFVARAIFESPFVQSKFAFTCFLVMAPNGVVRVDADNNLYAVNDRITRDGCRYYGKVMTLLGEIKDCIAILDFPAPVPYNFAGGVIYANFCGVNVDLFDLDNPLPPYTWYTE
;
A
#
# COMPACT_ATOMS: atom_id res chain seq x y z
N MET A 1 -31.35 10.20 -10.67
CA MET A 1 -29.92 9.83 -10.67
C MET A 1 -29.41 9.84 -9.24
N ARG A 2 -28.48 8.94 -8.89
CA ARG A 2 -27.89 8.89 -7.55
C ARG A 2 -27.04 10.15 -7.33
N PRO A 3 -27.04 10.76 -6.13
CA PRO A 3 -26.07 11.81 -5.81
C PRO A 3 -24.63 11.32 -6.03
N PRO A 4 -23.71 12.16 -6.55
CA PRO A 4 -22.30 11.80 -6.66
C PRO A 4 -21.69 11.41 -5.32
N ILE A 5 -20.90 10.33 -5.32
CA ILE A 5 -19.99 10.00 -4.23
C ILE A 5 -18.94 11.12 -4.17
N LYS A 6 -18.82 11.74 -3.01
CA LYS A 6 -17.83 12.80 -2.81
C LYS A 6 -16.43 12.17 -2.73
N PRO A 7 -15.44 12.74 -3.42
CA PRO A 7 -14.05 12.36 -3.22
C PRO A 7 -13.63 12.61 -1.77
N ILE A 8 -12.51 12.02 -1.39
CA ILE A 8 -11.89 12.26 -0.08
C ILE A 8 -11.70 13.78 0.13
N ALA A 9 -11.91 14.21 1.38
CA ALA A 9 -11.74 15.60 1.77
C ALA A 9 -10.32 16.10 1.42
N PRO A 10 -10.18 17.35 0.93
CA PRO A 10 -8.87 17.94 0.73
C PRO A 10 -8.10 17.97 2.04
N ARG A 11 -6.77 17.87 1.96
CA ARG A 11 -5.90 17.93 3.13
C ARG A 11 -4.80 18.94 2.90
N LYS A 12 -4.39 19.60 3.98
CA LYS A 12 -3.18 20.42 3.95
C LYS A 12 -1.98 19.52 3.69
N SER A 13 -1.20 19.85 2.67
CA SER A 13 0.02 19.14 2.31
C SER A 13 1.00 20.11 1.64
N GLN A 14 2.30 19.90 1.85
CA GLN A 14 3.35 20.63 1.15
C GLN A 14 3.39 20.30 -0.35
N TYR A 15 2.79 19.18 -0.75
CA TYR A 15 2.76 18.69 -2.13
C TYR A 15 1.41 18.92 -2.83
N GLY A 16 0.47 19.57 -2.16
CA GLY A 16 -0.88 19.80 -2.65
C GLY A 16 -1.25 21.28 -2.65
N ILE A 17 -2.37 21.60 -3.28
CA ILE A 17 -2.99 22.92 -3.17
C ILE A 17 -3.55 23.12 -1.76
N ASP A 18 -3.54 24.36 -1.29
CA ASP A 18 -4.20 24.70 -0.04
C ASP A 18 -5.70 24.34 -0.14
N PRO A 19 -6.25 23.53 0.78
CA PRO A 19 -7.68 23.20 0.81
C PRO A 19 -8.62 24.39 0.68
N ALA A 20 -8.24 25.56 1.20
CA ALA A 20 -9.07 26.77 1.12
C ALA A 20 -9.24 27.30 -0.32
N LEU A 21 -8.35 26.93 -1.23
CA LEU A 21 -8.41 27.30 -2.65
C LEU A 21 -9.31 26.35 -3.47
N VAL A 22 -9.77 25.23 -2.87
CA VAL A 22 -10.65 24.27 -3.52
C VAL A 22 -12.09 24.74 -3.41
N THR A 23 -12.54 25.53 -4.39
CA THR A 23 -13.89 26.11 -4.41
C THR A 23 -14.93 25.23 -5.11
N MET A 24 -14.50 24.25 -5.89
CA MET A 24 -15.36 23.32 -6.63
C MET A 24 -14.62 21.99 -6.86
N ARG A 25 -15.33 20.87 -6.71
CA ARG A 25 -14.84 19.51 -6.97
C ARG A 25 -15.43 18.96 -8.27
N GLY A 26 -14.82 17.94 -8.85
CA GLY A 26 -15.38 17.25 -10.02
C GLY A 26 -16.78 16.69 -9.75
N SER A 27 -17.04 16.26 -8.51
CA SER A 27 -18.36 15.80 -8.05
C SER A 27 -19.41 16.89 -7.88
N ASP A 28 -19.05 18.17 -8.02
CA ASP A 28 -19.96 19.31 -7.87
C ASP A 28 -20.46 19.83 -9.22
N LEU A 29 -19.90 19.34 -10.33
CA LEU A 29 -20.31 19.76 -11.67
C LEU A 29 -21.78 19.37 -11.94
N PRO A 30 -22.54 20.19 -12.70
CA PRO A 30 -23.92 19.88 -13.05
C PRO A 30 -24.05 18.54 -13.80
N GLY A 31 -25.06 17.74 -13.44
CA GLY A 31 -25.36 16.48 -14.12
C GLY A 31 -24.49 15.29 -13.72
N MET A 32 -23.55 15.47 -12.78
CA MET A 32 -22.72 14.37 -12.28
C MET A 32 -23.55 13.36 -11.48
N THR A 33 -23.18 12.08 -11.58
CA THR A 33 -23.76 10.96 -10.82
C THR A 33 -22.67 9.93 -10.53
N SER A 34 -22.94 8.99 -9.62
CA SER A 34 -22.05 7.85 -9.38
C SER A 34 -22.73 6.53 -9.70
N VAL A 35 -21.96 5.64 -10.33
CA VAL A 35 -22.30 4.24 -10.55
C VAL A 35 -21.61 3.43 -9.47
N LEU A 36 -22.36 2.61 -8.72
CA LEU A 36 -21.72 1.73 -7.74
C LEU A 36 -21.15 0.52 -8.45
N LEU A 37 -19.96 0.11 -8.04
CA LEU A 37 -19.36 -1.12 -8.54
C LEU A 37 -20.21 -2.34 -8.22
N THR A 38 -20.97 -2.34 -7.12
CA THR A 38 -21.91 -3.41 -6.77
C THR A 38 -23.14 -3.47 -7.67
N ASP A 39 -23.49 -2.36 -8.34
CA ASP A 39 -24.57 -2.35 -9.34
C ASP A 39 -24.08 -3.00 -10.65
N LEU A 40 -22.78 -2.90 -10.96
CA LEU A 40 -22.14 -3.45 -12.16
C LEU A 40 -21.65 -4.89 -11.96
N PHE A 41 -21.12 -5.20 -10.78
CA PHE A 41 -20.51 -6.48 -10.42
C PHE A 41 -21.11 -6.98 -9.09
N PRO A 42 -22.27 -7.65 -9.13
CA PRO A 42 -22.98 -8.09 -7.92
C PRO A 42 -22.22 -9.14 -7.10
N ASP A 43 -21.20 -9.78 -7.67
CA ASP A 43 -20.38 -10.79 -6.99
C ASP A 43 -19.15 -10.20 -6.27
N LEU A 44 -19.05 -8.86 -6.19
CA LEU A 44 -18.03 -8.20 -5.38
C LEU A 44 -18.19 -8.57 -3.90
N PRO A 45 -17.08 -8.78 -3.18
CA PRO A 45 -17.12 -9.11 -1.77
C PRO A 45 -17.72 -7.95 -0.95
N PRO A 46 -18.39 -8.24 0.18
CA PRO A 46 -18.82 -7.23 1.11
C PRO A 46 -17.61 -6.49 1.70
N VAL A 47 -17.79 -5.20 1.99
CA VAL A 47 -16.74 -4.37 2.58
C VAL A 47 -16.94 -4.21 4.08
N ILE A 48 -15.84 -4.21 4.82
CA ILE A 48 -15.80 -3.80 6.23
C ILE A 48 -15.54 -2.29 6.37
N TYR A 49 -14.95 -1.65 5.34
CA TYR A 49 -14.74 -0.21 5.28
C TYR A 49 -14.72 0.30 3.82
N PRO A 50 -15.43 1.39 3.48
CA PRO A 50 -16.31 2.18 4.35
C PRO A 50 -17.57 1.39 4.73
N GLY A 51 -18.04 1.57 5.97
CA GLY A 51 -19.19 0.85 6.51
C GLY A 51 -19.73 1.52 7.79
N PRO A 52 -20.90 1.09 8.29
CA PRO A 52 -21.58 1.74 9.42
C PRO A 52 -20.75 1.73 10.72
N GLU A 53 -19.90 0.73 10.89
CA GLU A 53 -19.02 0.59 12.06
C GLU A 53 -17.70 1.36 11.92
N GLY A 54 -17.46 1.97 10.75
CA GLY A 54 -16.24 2.71 10.46
C GLY A 54 -14.98 1.88 10.73
N VAL A 55 -14.00 2.50 11.39
CA VAL A 55 -12.71 1.87 11.69
C VAL A 55 -12.79 0.76 12.74
N ALA A 56 -13.87 0.68 13.54
CA ALA A 56 -14.02 -0.37 14.54
C ALA A 56 -14.09 -1.77 13.91
N ALA A 57 -14.70 -1.90 12.72
CA ALA A 57 -14.69 -3.14 11.97
C ALA A 57 -13.27 -3.55 11.52
N VAL A 58 -12.43 -2.56 11.19
CA VAL A 58 -11.03 -2.80 10.81
C VAL A 58 -10.20 -3.25 11.99
N ARG A 59 -10.39 -2.65 13.17
CA ARG A 59 -9.76 -3.10 14.43
C ARG A 59 -10.08 -4.57 14.71
N ARG A 60 -11.35 -4.93 14.75
CA ARG A 60 -11.77 -6.32 15.02
C ARG A 60 -11.23 -7.30 13.98
N ALA A 61 -11.25 -6.93 12.70
CA ALA A 61 -10.68 -7.75 11.64
C ALA A 61 -9.17 -7.93 11.82
N THR A 62 -8.46 -6.89 12.27
CA THR A 62 -7.02 -6.96 12.55
C THR A 62 -6.72 -7.86 13.75
N GLU A 63 -7.45 -7.71 14.86
CA GLU A 63 -7.34 -8.57 16.04
C GLU A 63 -7.58 -10.04 15.67
N GLN A 64 -8.64 -10.31 14.91
CA GLN A 64 -8.97 -11.65 14.45
C GLN A 64 -7.88 -12.24 13.53
N ALA A 65 -7.35 -11.45 12.59
CA ALA A 65 -6.29 -11.89 11.70
C ALA A 65 -5.00 -12.22 12.49
N LEU A 66 -4.66 -11.41 13.49
CA LEU A 66 -3.47 -11.59 14.32
C LEU A 66 -3.60 -12.71 15.35
N ALA A 67 -4.81 -13.19 15.66
CA ALA A 67 -5.03 -14.26 16.62
C ALA A 67 -4.30 -15.57 16.25
N GLY A 68 -4.18 -15.87 14.96
CA GLY A 68 -3.49 -17.06 14.43
C GLY A 68 -1.99 -16.88 14.21
N VAL A 69 -1.44 -15.67 14.39
CA VAL A 69 -0.02 -15.39 14.15
C VAL A 69 0.81 -15.79 15.37
N ASP A 70 1.90 -16.53 15.13
CA ASP A 70 2.92 -16.79 16.14
C ASP A 70 3.77 -15.54 16.37
N MET A 71 3.81 -15.08 17.61
CA MET A 71 4.61 -13.93 18.05
C MET A 71 5.64 -14.32 19.11
N SER A 72 5.83 -15.63 19.35
CA SER A 72 6.68 -16.16 20.43
C SER A 72 8.16 -15.82 20.27
N MET A 73 8.60 -15.45 19.07
CA MET A 73 9.97 -14.97 18.85
C MET A 73 10.23 -13.58 19.45
N ILE A 74 9.18 -12.76 19.60
CA ILE A 74 9.27 -11.42 20.16
C ILE A 74 9.20 -11.52 21.68
N GLN A 75 10.28 -11.14 22.36
CA GLN A 75 10.38 -11.20 23.81
C GLN A 75 10.20 -9.81 24.45
N PRO A 76 9.83 -9.74 25.74
CA PRO A 76 9.84 -8.48 26.47
C PRO A 76 11.21 -7.78 26.35
N GLY A 77 11.18 -6.49 25.99
CA GLY A 77 12.38 -5.68 25.78
C GLY A 77 12.98 -5.74 24.37
N ASP A 78 12.50 -6.62 23.50
CA ASP A 78 12.93 -6.65 22.10
C ASP A 78 12.44 -5.41 21.33
N SER A 79 13.29 -4.83 20.48
CA SER A 79 12.86 -3.77 19.57
C SER A 79 12.11 -4.34 18.37
N VAL A 80 10.99 -3.70 18.01
CA VAL A 80 10.13 -4.09 16.89
C VAL A 80 9.87 -2.89 15.99
N ASN A 81 10.16 -3.04 14.69
CA ASN A 81 9.73 -2.09 13.67
C ASN A 81 8.47 -2.62 12.97
N ILE A 82 7.35 -1.91 13.09
CA ILE A 82 6.20 -2.04 12.19
C ILE A 82 6.54 -1.23 10.94
N LEU A 83 6.79 -1.94 9.85
CA LEU A 83 7.09 -1.34 8.55
C LEU A 83 5.80 -1.10 7.78
N ALA A 84 5.58 0.15 7.38
CA ALA A 84 4.40 0.58 6.66
C ALA A 84 4.76 1.28 5.35
N SER A 85 3.78 1.54 4.50
CA SER A 85 3.98 2.30 3.26
C SER A 85 3.04 3.49 3.20
N HIS A 86 3.52 4.64 2.70
CA HIS A 86 2.74 5.88 2.63
C HIS A 86 1.42 5.68 1.88
N HIS A 87 1.42 4.79 0.89
CA HIS A 87 0.26 4.54 0.05
C HIS A 87 -0.93 3.92 0.79
N GLY A 88 -0.70 3.26 1.93
CA GLY A 88 -1.83 2.82 2.75
C GLY A 88 -2.66 4.00 3.27
N PHE A 89 -2.02 5.15 3.52
CA PHE A 89 -2.71 6.37 3.94
C PHE A 89 -3.46 7.08 2.81
N THR A 90 -3.19 6.73 1.53
CA THR A 90 -3.93 7.29 0.40
C THR A 90 -5.23 6.54 0.10
N LEU A 91 -5.41 5.34 0.68
CA LEU A 91 -6.58 4.51 0.45
C LEU A 91 -7.75 4.91 1.34
N LEU A 92 -8.88 5.28 0.71
CA LEU A 92 -10.14 5.58 1.38
C LEU A 92 -10.00 6.58 2.54
N GLY A 93 -9.14 7.58 2.36
CA GLY A 93 -8.86 8.62 3.35
C GLY A 93 -7.72 8.29 4.31
N GLY A 94 -7.35 7.01 4.43
CA GLY A 94 -6.23 6.51 5.24
C GLY A 94 -6.60 6.03 6.65
N GLU A 95 -7.84 6.25 7.09
CA GLU A 95 -8.29 5.94 8.45
C GLU A 95 -8.23 4.45 8.76
N ALA A 96 -8.68 3.60 7.83
CA ALA A 96 -8.63 2.14 7.99
C ALA A 96 -7.18 1.62 8.14
N TYR A 97 -6.25 2.17 7.36
CA TYR A 97 -4.85 1.77 7.44
C TYR A 97 -4.20 2.24 8.75
N ALA A 98 -4.48 3.48 9.18
CA ALA A 98 -4.03 3.98 10.47
C ALA A 98 -4.56 3.13 11.63
N GLU A 99 -5.82 2.70 11.59
CA GLU A 99 -6.40 1.84 12.62
C GLU A 99 -5.78 0.45 12.66
N MET A 100 -5.51 -0.15 11.49
CA MET A 100 -4.78 -1.42 11.42
C MET A 100 -3.39 -1.29 12.07
N LEU A 101 -2.65 -0.22 11.79
CA LEU A 101 -1.32 0.03 12.38
C LEU A 101 -1.38 0.18 13.91
N ARG A 102 -2.37 0.90 14.45
CA ARG A 102 -2.59 1.01 15.89
C ARG A 102 -2.89 -0.34 16.51
N THR A 103 -3.75 -1.12 15.86
CA THR A 103 -4.18 -2.43 16.35
C THR A 103 -3.00 -3.42 16.36
N ILE A 104 -2.15 -3.43 15.32
CA ILE A 104 -0.93 -4.25 15.32
C ILE A 104 -0.05 -3.91 16.53
N ARG A 105 0.18 -2.62 16.81
CA ARG A 105 0.97 -2.19 17.97
C ARG A 105 0.36 -2.72 19.27
N ASP A 106 -0.94 -2.55 19.46
CA ASP A 106 -1.62 -2.95 20.69
C ASP A 106 -1.50 -4.46 20.93
N VAL A 107 -1.80 -5.27 19.90
CA VAL A 107 -1.74 -6.73 19.97
C VAL A 107 -0.31 -7.23 20.22
N VAL A 108 0.69 -6.64 19.55
CA VAL A 108 2.09 -7.00 19.76
C VAL A 108 2.50 -6.71 21.20
N ARG A 109 2.20 -5.51 21.71
CA ARG A 109 2.50 -5.16 23.10
C ARG A 109 1.83 -6.11 24.09
N GLU A 110 0.53 -6.37 23.92
CA GLU A 110 -0.24 -7.23 24.80
C GLU A 110 0.27 -8.67 24.83
N ARG A 111 0.55 -9.24 23.65
CA ARG A 111 0.94 -10.66 23.53
C ARG A 111 2.40 -10.93 23.87
N THR A 112 3.27 -9.96 23.70
CA THR A 112 4.74 -10.15 23.80
C THR A 112 5.37 -9.42 24.99
N GLY A 113 4.65 -8.46 25.58
CA GLY A 113 5.16 -7.60 26.64
C GLY A 113 6.25 -6.61 26.18
N THR A 114 6.51 -6.49 24.88
CA THR A 114 7.47 -5.49 24.40
C THR A 114 6.86 -4.09 24.28
N GLU A 115 7.59 -3.09 24.77
CA GLU A 115 7.22 -1.67 24.70
C GLU A 115 8.03 -0.91 23.64
N ASP A 116 9.10 -1.49 23.08
CA ASP A 116 9.89 -0.85 22.03
C ASP A 116 9.35 -1.14 20.64
N ILE A 117 8.11 -0.71 20.42
CA ILE A 117 7.39 -0.84 19.14
C ILE A 117 7.43 0.50 18.40
N ARG A 118 7.95 0.49 17.18
CA ARG A 118 8.23 1.67 16.37
C ARG A 118 7.47 1.58 15.06
N LEU A 119 6.94 2.69 14.57
CA LEU A 119 6.38 2.76 13.21
C LEU A 119 7.42 3.37 12.27
N ARG A 120 7.69 2.69 11.16
CA ARG A 120 8.57 3.14 10.08
C ARG A 120 7.82 3.07 8.77
N ALA A 121 7.27 4.21 8.34
CA ALA A 121 6.46 4.28 7.14
C ALA A 121 7.29 4.80 5.95
N GLY A 122 7.48 3.96 4.94
CA GLY A 122 8.28 4.27 3.76
C GLY A 122 7.52 5.11 2.74
N VAL A 123 8.21 6.09 2.15
CA VAL A 123 7.66 7.00 1.13
C VAL A 123 8.37 6.87 -0.21
N GLY A 124 7.70 7.34 -1.26
CA GLY A 124 8.28 7.53 -2.59
C GLY A 124 9.19 8.75 -2.64
N LEU A 125 9.01 9.61 -3.65
CA LEU A 125 9.79 10.84 -3.82
C LEU A 125 9.17 12.07 -3.14
N ARG A 126 7.97 11.93 -2.56
CA ARG A 126 7.33 12.96 -1.73
C ARG A 126 7.77 12.85 -0.28
N PHE A 127 9.05 13.12 -0.01
CA PHE A 127 9.74 12.77 1.24
C PHE A 127 9.01 13.16 2.55
N ARG A 128 8.25 14.26 2.58
CA ARG A 128 7.56 14.75 3.78
C ARG A 128 6.12 14.26 3.93
N GLU A 129 5.56 13.62 2.91
CA GLU A 129 4.12 13.32 2.87
C GLU A 129 3.72 12.29 3.94
N THR A 130 4.64 11.38 4.28
CA THR A 130 4.40 10.40 5.34
C THR A 130 4.36 11.04 6.73
N GLU A 131 5.20 12.05 6.99
CA GLU A 131 5.18 12.78 8.27
C GLU A 131 3.85 13.51 8.46
N GLU A 132 3.27 14.04 7.38
CA GLU A 132 1.94 14.67 7.42
C GLU A 132 0.85 13.67 7.81
N TYR A 133 0.88 12.45 7.27
CA TYR A 133 -0.07 11.40 7.64
C TYR A 133 0.11 10.92 9.07
N ILE A 134 1.35 10.72 9.52
CA ILE A 134 1.65 10.35 10.90
C ILE A 134 1.01 11.35 11.86
N LYS A 135 1.23 12.65 11.64
CA LYS A 135 0.63 13.71 12.47
C LYS A 135 -0.89 13.77 12.34
N ARG A 136 -1.43 13.71 11.11
CA ARG A 136 -2.87 13.77 10.86
C ARG A 136 -3.63 12.69 11.62
N PHE A 137 -3.08 11.48 11.69
CA PHE A 137 -3.68 10.35 12.39
C PHE A 137 -3.18 10.20 13.83
N GLY A 138 -2.45 11.17 14.39
CA GLY A 138 -1.91 11.11 15.76
C GLY A 138 -1.07 9.86 16.01
N LEU A 139 -0.40 9.31 14.99
CA LEU A 139 0.42 8.11 15.11
C LEU A 139 1.73 8.40 15.83
N ASP A 140 2.23 9.63 15.76
CA ASP A 140 3.34 10.10 16.57
C ASP A 140 2.99 10.03 18.07
N GLU A 141 1.84 10.56 18.47
CA GLU A 141 1.37 10.46 19.86
C GLU A 141 1.08 9.01 20.26
N TYR A 142 0.37 8.26 19.40
CA TYR A 142 0.00 6.87 19.67
C TYR A 142 1.23 5.99 19.87
N PHE A 143 2.24 6.15 19.02
CA PHE A 143 3.52 5.43 19.13
C PHE A 143 4.52 6.11 20.07
N GLN A 144 4.10 7.05 20.92
CA GLN A 144 4.94 7.69 21.93
C GLN A 144 6.23 8.32 21.35
N GLY A 145 6.09 9.05 20.24
CA GLY A 145 7.18 9.67 19.49
C GLY A 145 8.01 8.69 18.65
N LYS A 146 7.66 7.40 18.61
CA LYS A 146 8.39 6.36 17.87
C LYS A 146 7.86 6.11 16.45
N ALA A 147 6.93 6.92 15.95
CA ALA A 147 6.50 6.89 14.55
C ALA A 147 7.33 7.84 13.69
N MET A 148 7.81 7.35 12.55
CA MET A 148 8.69 8.10 11.66
C MET A 148 8.44 7.73 10.19
N GLY A 149 8.45 8.73 9.32
CA GLY A 149 8.56 8.54 7.88
C GLY A 149 10.01 8.23 7.49
N ILE A 150 10.22 7.27 6.60
CA ILE A 150 11.54 6.94 6.04
C ILE A 150 11.51 7.13 4.52
N ALA A 151 12.60 7.67 3.98
CA ALA A 151 12.74 8.06 2.59
C ALA A 151 13.88 7.29 1.90
N PRO A 152 13.81 7.09 0.57
CA PRO A 152 14.83 6.38 -0.19
C PRO A 152 16.21 7.08 -0.15
N VAL A 153 16.25 8.35 0.25
CA VAL A 153 17.47 9.16 0.39
C VAL A 153 18.06 9.12 1.81
N ASP A 154 17.41 8.44 2.75
CA ASP A 154 17.92 8.26 4.12
C ASP A 154 19.06 7.25 4.19
N ARG A 155 19.94 7.34 5.19
CA ARG A 155 21.10 6.44 5.36
C ARG A 155 20.79 4.99 5.01
N GLY A 156 21.60 4.43 4.10
CA GLY A 156 21.51 3.04 3.68
C GLY A 156 22.27 2.07 4.57
N ILE A 157 21.93 0.78 4.45
CA ILE A 157 22.73 -0.35 4.89
C ILE A 157 22.87 -1.35 3.74
N PRO A 158 24.04 -2.00 3.58
CA PRO A 158 24.21 -3.05 2.59
C PRO A 158 23.40 -4.29 3.01
N ILE A 159 22.81 -4.95 2.03
CA ILE A 159 22.11 -6.23 2.13
C ILE A 159 22.70 -7.12 1.04
N GLU A 160 23.40 -8.17 1.44
CA GLU A 160 23.94 -9.17 0.53
C GLU A 160 22.79 -10.02 -0.01
N THR A 161 22.68 -10.13 -1.33
CA THR A 161 21.63 -10.88 -2.02
C THR A 161 22.23 -11.76 -3.12
N GLU A 162 21.43 -12.66 -3.68
CA GLU A 162 21.83 -13.54 -4.78
C GLU A 162 22.22 -12.79 -6.08
N ILE A 163 21.77 -11.55 -6.24
CA ILE A 163 22.09 -10.70 -7.42
C ILE A 163 23.12 -9.60 -7.10
N GLY A 164 23.81 -9.71 -5.96
CA GLY A 164 24.81 -8.76 -5.48
C GLY A 164 24.30 -7.90 -4.31
N THR A 165 25.14 -6.96 -3.86
CA THR A 165 24.79 -6.06 -2.74
C THR A 165 23.73 -5.06 -3.18
N LEU A 166 22.58 -5.09 -2.51
CA LEU A 166 21.54 -4.08 -2.58
C LEU A 166 21.50 -3.28 -1.27
N TYR A 167 20.76 -2.18 -1.23
CA TYR A 167 20.76 -1.27 -0.09
C TYR A 167 19.36 -1.08 0.48
N GLY A 168 19.21 -1.44 1.76
CA GLY A 168 18.04 -1.14 2.56
C GLY A 168 18.15 0.22 3.25
N ILE A 169 17.03 0.80 3.67
CA ILE A 169 17.03 2.00 4.53
C ILE A 169 17.38 1.55 5.96
N ALA A 170 18.43 2.10 6.56
CA ALA A 170 18.93 1.69 7.88
C ALA A 170 17.83 1.63 8.94
N ARG A 171 16.96 2.64 8.96
CA ARG A 171 15.84 2.78 9.90
C ARG A 171 14.73 1.75 9.75
N ALA A 172 14.62 1.08 8.60
CA ALA A 172 13.69 -0.04 8.45
C ALA A 172 14.20 -1.28 9.20
N TYR A 173 15.53 -1.47 9.25
CA TYR A 173 16.17 -2.69 9.74
C TYR A 173 16.91 -2.53 11.08
N ASP A 174 16.76 -1.39 11.76
CA ASP A 174 17.42 -1.05 13.03
C ASP A 174 16.75 -1.65 14.29
N ALA A 175 15.71 -2.46 14.11
CA ALA A 175 15.08 -3.24 15.17
C ALA A 175 15.54 -4.70 15.13
N LYS A 176 15.30 -5.42 16.23
CA LYS A 176 15.51 -6.88 16.29
C LYS A 176 14.50 -7.59 15.39
N TRP A 177 13.23 -7.21 15.50
CA TRP A 177 12.13 -7.79 14.73
C TRP A 177 11.48 -6.77 13.80
N ILE A 178 10.98 -7.28 12.68
CA ILE A 178 10.29 -6.53 11.64
C ILE A 178 8.92 -7.14 11.39
N ILE A 179 7.90 -6.31 11.46
CA ILE A 179 6.53 -6.65 11.07
C ILE A 179 6.23 -5.92 9.77
N HIS A 180 5.90 -6.66 8.72
CA HIS A 180 5.53 -6.06 7.44
C HIS A 180 4.03 -5.75 7.41
N ALA A 181 3.65 -4.48 7.57
CA ALA A 181 2.27 -4.03 7.55
C ALA A 181 1.94 -3.30 6.23
N HIS A 182 1.09 -3.86 5.37
CA HIS A 182 0.79 -3.26 4.07
C HIS A 182 -0.67 -3.42 3.64
N ASN A 183 -0.95 -3.27 2.35
CA ASN A 183 -2.29 -3.32 1.80
C ASN A 183 -2.26 -3.96 0.41
N SER A 184 -3.43 -4.45 -0.04
CA SER A 184 -3.58 -5.20 -1.27
C SER A 184 -4.28 -4.44 -2.42
N ASP A 185 -4.25 -3.10 -2.45
CA ASP A 185 -4.79 -2.30 -3.56
C ASP A 185 -4.02 -2.44 -4.89
N VAL A 186 -4.66 -2.73 -6.01
CA VAL A 186 -3.89 -3.07 -7.22
C VAL A 186 -3.10 -1.85 -7.77
N ARG A 187 -1.79 -1.79 -7.47
CA ARG A 187 -0.88 -0.69 -7.85
C ARG A 187 0.24 -1.15 -8.76
N GLU A 188 0.29 -0.55 -9.95
CA GLU A 188 1.34 -0.78 -10.93
C GLU A 188 1.35 -2.20 -11.48
N VAL A 189 0.17 -2.67 -11.95
CA VAL A 189 0.06 -3.95 -12.67
C VAL A 189 1.05 -4.03 -13.82
N HIS A 190 1.35 -2.87 -14.44
CA HIS A 190 2.37 -2.74 -15.46
C HIS A 190 3.79 -3.15 -15.01
N PHE A 191 4.15 -3.08 -13.72
CA PHE A 191 5.46 -3.50 -13.22
C PHE A 191 5.51 -4.92 -12.68
N HIS A 192 4.44 -5.38 -12.04
CA HIS A 192 4.50 -6.64 -11.27
C HIS A 192 3.48 -7.67 -11.73
N ARG A 193 2.46 -7.33 -12.54
CA ARG A 193 1.43 -8.25 -13.05
C ARG A 193 0.83 -9.15 -11.97
N GLN A 194 0.57 -8.57 -10.80
CA GLN A 194 0.17 -9.26 -9.56
C GLN A 194 1.19 -10.26 -8.97
N VAL A 195 2.28 -10.58 -9.66
CA VAL A 195 3.36 -11.44 -9.15
C VAL A 195 4.07 -10.76 -7.99
N ASP A 196 4.17 -11.47 -6.87
CA ASP A 196 4.95 -11.15 -5.65
C ASP A 196 4.80 -9.74 -5.13
N ARG A 197 3.58 -9.25 -5.27
CA ARG A 197 3.23 -7.90 -4.92
C ARG A 197 3.41 -7.64 -3.43
N ALA A 198 3.16 -8.64 -2.58
CA ALA A 198 3.37 -8.50 -1.13
C ALA A 198 4.84 -8.19 -0.78
N VAL A 199 5.77 -8.61 -1.63
CA VAL A 199 7.22 -8.43 -1.41
C VAL A 199 7.71 -7.08 -1.92
N LYS A 200 6.98 -6.43 -2.85
CA LYS A 200 7.35 -5.15 -3.48
C LYS A 200 7.97 -4.12 -2.53
N PRO A 201 7.42 -3.88 -1.31
CA PRO A 201 7.96 -2.87 -0.40
C PRO A 201 9.44 -3.05 -0.03
N PHE A 202 9.96 -4.28 -0.03
CA PHE A 202 11.37 -4.56 0.26
C PHE A 202 12.31 -4.02 -0.82
N GLY A 203 11.89 -3.96 -2.08
CA GLY A 203 12.61 -3.27 -3.16
C GLY A 203 12.24 -1.78 -3.31
N MET A 204 11.32 -1.28 -2.48
CA MET A 204 10.69 0.03 -2.65
C MET A 204 10.64 0.85 -1.36
N SER A 205 9.61 0.68 -0.54
CA SER A 205 9.37 1.49 0.68
C SER A 205 10.47 1.33 1.73
N TYR A 206 11.20 0.21 1.73
CA TYR A 206 12.27 -0.10 2.69
C TYR A 206 13.66 -0.08 2.04
N ALA A 207 13.73 0.35 0.78
CA ALA A 207 14.94 0.33 -0.03
C ALA A 207 15.45 1.75 -0.30
N ARG A 208 16.77 1.82 -0.43
CA ARG A 208 17.49 3.02 -0.85
C ARG A 208 17.22 3.36 -2.32
N ILE A 209 17.49 4.61 -2.69
CA ILE A 209 17.24 5.11 -4.05
C ILE A 209 18.00 4.31 -5.11
N GLU A 210 19.21 3.84 -4.82
CA GLU A 210 20.03 3.04 -5.71
C GLU A 210 19.36 1.69 -6.02
N THR A 211 18.84 1.01 -5.00
CA THR A 211 18.07 -0.23 -5.16
C THR A 211 16.74 -0.01 -5.87
N ARG A 212 16.07 1.11 -5.60
CA ARG A 212 14.86 1.49 -6.34
C ARG A 212 15.15 1.74 -7.82
N SER A 213 16.33 2.30 -8.13
CA SER A 213 16.81 2.43 -9.50
C SER A 213 17.03 1.06 -10.13
N THR A 214 17.65 0.11 -9.43
CA THR A 214 17.78 -1.27 -9.91
C THR A 214 16.42 -1.89 -10.22
N TYR A 215 15.44 -1.69 -9.34
CA TYR A 215 14.06 -2.16 -9.51
C TYR A 215 13.39 -1.55 -10.76
N HIS A 216 13.38 -0.23 -10.89
CA HIS A 216 12.62 0.45 -11.95
C HIS A 216 13.34 0.55 -13.29
N GLN A 217 14.66 0.77 -13.29
CA GLN A 217 15.44 1.15 -14.47
C GLN A 217 16.26 -0.02 -15.02
N ASN A 218 16.99 -0.73 -14.16
CA ASN A 218 17.93 -1.75 -14.62
C ASN A 218 17.22 -3.05 -15.01
N LEU A 219 16.28 -3.51 -14.19
CA LEU A 219 15.52 -4.75 -14.46
C LEU A 219 14.15 -4.50 -15.09
N GLY A 220 13.61 -3.29 -14.93
CA GLY A 220 12.36 -2.86 -15.55
C GLY A 220 11.14 -3.73 -15.20
N PRO A 221 9.99 -3.51 -15.85
CA PRO A 221 8.72 -4.15 -15.49
C PRO A 221 8.65 -5.67 -15.72
N ARG A 222 9.69 -6.29 -16.30
CA ARG A 222 9.72 -7.74 -16.51
C ARG A 222 10.48 -8.49 -15.41
N ALA A 223 11.51 -7.86 -14.84
CA ALA A 223 12.38 -8.51 -13.85
C ALA A 223 12.47 -7.74 -12.52
N ALA A 224 11.80 -6.60 -12.38
CA ALA A 224 11.82 -5.80 -11.14
C ALA A 224 11.47 -6.60 -9.88
N ASN A 225 10.52 -7.54 -9.98
CA ASN A 225 10.10 -8.38 -8.86
C ASN A 225 11.26 -9.19 -8.24
N PHE A 226 12.29 -9.53 -9.01
CA PHE A 226 13.48 -10.22 -8.50
C PHE A 226 14.24 -9.38 -7.47
N VAL A 227 14.30 -8.06 -7.61
CA VAL A 227 15.01 -7.17 -6.65
C VAL A 227 14.34 -7.23 -5.29
N ALA A 228 13.01 -7.16 -5.25
CA ALA A 228 12.27 -7.20 -3.99
C ALA A 228 12.39 -8.57 -3.31
N ARG A 229 12.27 -9.66 -4.09
CA ARG A 229 12.48 -11.05 -3.61
C ARG A 229 13.89 -11.25 -3.05
N ALA A 230 14.92 -10.86 -3.81
CA ALA A 230 16.31 -11.04 -3.42
C ALA A 230 16.65 -10.34 -2.08
N ILE A 231 16.04 -9.18 -1.82
CA ILE A 231 16.17 -8.50 -0.52
C ILE A 231 15.41 -9.25 0.57
N PHE A 232 14.14 -9.59 0.33
CA PHE A 232 13.32 -10.26 1.33
C PHE A 232 13.91 -11.62 1.73
N GLU A 233 14.34 -12.43 0.77
CA GLU A 233 14.95 -13.75 0.98
C GLU A 233 16.38 -13.68 1.55
N SER A 234 16.99 -12.50 1.60
CA SER A 234 18.35 -12.37 2.15
C SER A 234 18.40 -12.88 3.59
N PRO A 235 19.49 -13.57 4.01
CA PRO A 235 19.65 -14.00 5.40
C PRO A 235 19.50 -12.85 6.39
N PHE A 236 19.92 -11.64 6.01
CA PHE A 236 19.79 -10.44 6.83
C PHE A 236 18.33 -10.11 7.13
N VAL A 237 17.45 -10.06 6.12
CA VAL A 237 16.03 -9.74 6.32
C VAL A 237 15.30 -10.89 6.99
N GLN A 238 15.54 -12.13 6.55
CA GLN A 238 14.90 -13.32 7.14
C GLN A 238 15.23 -13.49 8.63
N SER A 239 16.45 -13.12 9.05
CA SER A 239 16.82 -13.16 10.48
C SER A 239 16.04 -12.19 11.38
N LYS A 240 15.32 -11.23 10.79
CA LYS A 240 14.55 -10.17 11.49
C LYS A 240 13.05 -10.25 11.25
N PHE A 241 12.61 -10.95 10.22
CA PHE A 241 11.20 -10.98 9.84
C PHE A 241 10.38 -11.79 10.87
N ALA A 242 9.33 -11.18 11.43
CA ALA A 242 8.44 -11.84 12.39
C ALA A 242 7.16 -12.34 11.71
N PHE A 243 6.40 -11.42 11.11
CA PHE A 243 5.15 -11.72 10.41
C PHE A 243 4.73 -10.56 9.52
N THR A 244 3.65 -10.76 8.76
CA THR A 244 3.01 -9.72 7.96
C THR A 244 1.54 -9.54 8.30
N CYS A 245 1.02 -8.33 8.06
CA CYS A 245 -0.39 -7.98 8.21
C CYS A 245 -0.83 -7.03 7.09
N PHE A 246 -1.85 -7.41 6.33
CA PHE A 246 -2.31 -6.72 5.14
C PHE A 246 -3.75 -6.25 5.29
N LEU A 247 -3.98 -4.97 5.01
CA LEU A 247 -5.31 -4.43 4.74
C LEU A 247 -5.74 -4.89 3.34
N VAL A 248 -6.66 -5.84 3.28
CA VAL A 248 -7.08 -6.44 2.01
C VAL A 248 -8.15 -5.60 1.36
N MET A 249 -7.87 -5.18 0.12
CA MET A 249 -8.67 -4.31 -0.70
C MET A 249 -9.34 -5.09 -1.84
N ALA A 250 -10.58 -4.73 -2.12
CA ALA A 250 -11.26 -4.98 -3.38
C ALA A 250 -11.63 -3.64 -4.03
N PRO A 251 -12.09 -3.62 -5.29
CA PRO A 251 -12.42 -2.38 -5.96
C PRO A 251 -13.40 -1.46 -5.22
N ASN A 252 -14.32 -2.05 -4.45
CA ASN A 252 -15.37 -1.38 -3.68
C ASN A 252 -14.95 -0.97 -2.25
N GLY A 253 -13.81 -1.44 -1.73
CA GLY A 253 -13.34 -1.04 -0.41
C GLY A 253 -12.42 -2.06 0.29
N VAL A 254 -12.21 -1.88 1.59
CA VAL A 254 -11.55 -2.85 2.47
C VAL A 254 -12.51 -4.01 2.72
N VAL A 255 -12.06 -5.24 2.49
CA VAL A 255 -12.89 -6.44 2.63
C VAL A 255 -12.52 -7.29 3.84
N ARG A 256 -11.24 -7.27 4.24
CA ARG A 256 -10.73 -7.96 5.43
C ARG A 256 -9.34 -7.45 5.79
N VAL A 257 -8.80 -8.00 6.87
CA VAL A 257 -7.37 -7.98 7.19
C VAL A 257 -6.85 -9.41 7.10
N ASP A 258 -5.64 -9.62 6.58
CA ASP A 258 -5.02 -10.93 6.42
C ASP A 258 -3.60 -10.87 7.00
N ALA A 259 -3.23 -11.83 7.84
CA ALA A 259 -1.95 -11.83 8.54
C ALA A 259 -1.42 -13.27 8.65
N ASP A 260 -0.09 -13.40 8.60
CA ASP A 260 0.58 -14.70 8.60
C ASP A 260 2.07 -14.53 8.94
N ASN A 261 2.69 -15.57 9.49
CA ASN A 261 4.15 -15.65 9.62
C ASN A 261 4.81 -15.94 8.25
N ASN A 262 4.05 -16.41 7.25
CA ASN A 262 4.53 -16.63 5.89
C ASN A 262 4.02 -15.54 4.93
N LEU A 263 4.91 -14.65 4.50
CA LEU A 263 4.59 -13.57 3.56
C LEU A 263 4.04 -14.11 2.22
N TYR A 264 4.59 -15.22 1.70
CA TYR A 264 4.12 -15.79 0.44
C TYR A 264 2.73 -16.41 0.55
N ALA A 265 2.38 -16.97 1.71
CA ALA A 265 1.02 -17.46 1.93
C ALA A 265 -0.01 -16.31 1.85
N VAL A 266 0.32 -15.13 2.40
CA VAL A 266 -0.50 -13.92 2.21
C VAL A 266 -0.47 -13.46 0.75
N ASN A 267 0.71 -13.45 0.12
CA ASN A 267 0.89 -13.07 -1.28
C ASN A 267 -0.02 -13.87 -2.23
N ASP A 268 -0.11 -15.18 -2.04
CA ASP A 268 -0.95 -16.05 -2.87
C ASP A 268 -2.44 -15.73 -2.71
N ARG A 269 -2.87 -15.50 -1.46
CA ARG A 269 -4.26 -15.12 -1.16
C ARG A 269 -4.61 -13.77 -1.77
N ILE A 270 -3.76 -12.75 -1.63
CA ILE A 270 -4.02 -11.42 -2.19
C ILE A 270 -3.93 -11.43 -3.73
N THR A 271 -3.05 -12.24 -4.31
CA THR A 271 -2.90 -12.36 -5.77
C THR A 271 -4.16 -12.95 -6.38
N ARG A 272 -4.66 -14.05 -5.79
CA ARG A 272 -5.93 -14.67 -6.21
C ARG A 272 -7.08 -13.67 -6.17
N ASP A 273 -7.22 -12.92 -5.08
CA ASP A 273 -8.29 -11.93 -4.94
C ASP A 273 -8.12 -10.76 -5.92
N GLY A 274 -6.86 -10.32 -6.12
CA GLY A 274 -6.48 -9.30 -7.10
C GLY A 274 -6.93 -9.69 -8.51
N CYS A 275 -6.58 -10.88 -8.96
CA CYS A 275 -6.98 -11.41 -10.28
C CYS A 275 -8.51 -11.58 -10.38
N ARG A 276 -9.18 -12.04 -9.31
CA ARG A 276 -10.63 -12.29 -9.31
C ARG A 276 -11.45 -11.01 -9.43
N TYR A 277 -11.10 -9.95 -8.70
CA TYR A 277 -11.96 -8.78 -8.55
C TYR A 277 -11.54 -7.58 -9.41
N TYR A 278 -10.23 -7.37 -9.65
CA TYR A 278 -9.77 -6.19 -10.38
C TYR A 278 -9.76 -6.37 -11.89
N GLY A 279 -9.66 -7.60 -12.40
CA GLY A 279 -9.71 -7.87 -13.84
C GLY A 279 -10.97 -7.31 -14.49
N LYS A 280 -12.13 -7.51 -13.86
CA LYS A 280 -13.43 -7.00 -14.35
C LYS A 280 -13.46 -5.48 -14.51
N VAL A 281 -12.91 -4.77 -13.52
CA VAL A 281 -12.88 -3.30 -13.54
C VAL A 281 -11.92 -2.79 -14.60
N MET A 282 -10.75 -3.43 -14.74
CA MET A 282 -9.78 -3.05 -15.77
C MET A 282 -10.32 -3.30 -17.18
N THR A 283 -10.97 -4.44 -17.42
CA THR A 283 -11.64 -4.72 -18.71
C THR A 283 -12.72 -3.70 -19.01
N LEU A 284 -13.61 -3.40 -18.05
CA LEU A 284 -14.66 -2.39 -18.24
C LEU A 284 -14.08 -1.02 -18.60
N LEU A 285 -13.00 -0.59 -17.93
CA LEU A 285 -12.34 0.68 -18.22
C LEU A 285 -11.66 0.68 -19.61
N GLY A 286 -11.16 -0.46 -20.08
CA GLY A 286 -10.59 -0.65 -21.42
C GLY A 286 -11.60 -0.50 -22.56
N GLU A 287 -12.87 -0.78 -22.31
CA GLU A 287 -13.95 -0.64 -23.30
C GLU A 287 -14.45 0.81 -23.47
N ILE A 288 -14.02 1.74 -22.60
CA ILE A 288 -14.43 3.14 -22.68
C ILE A 288 -13.62 3.86 -23.77
N LYS A 289 -14.28 4.22 -24.87
CA LYS A 289 -13.65 4.92 -26.01
C LYS A 289 -13.36 6.39 -25.74
N ASP A 290 -14.39 7.12 -25.27
CA ASP A 290 -14.32 8.56 -25.04
C ASP A 290 -14.48 8.84 -23.54
N CYS A 291 -13.42 9.34 -22.90
CA CYS A 291 -13.40 9.61 -21.46
C CYS A 291 -12.58 10.87 -21.15
N ILE A 292 -13.08 11.70 -20.24
CA ILE A 292 -12.32 12.77 -19.60
C ILE A 292 -12.10 12.39 -18.14
N ALA A 293 -10.85 12.06 -17.79
CA ALA A 293 -10.47 11.77 -16.41
C ALA A 293 -10.27 13.07 -15.63
N ILE A 294 -11.07 13.27 -14.59
CA ILE A 294 -10.90 14.40 -13.65
C ILE A 294 -10.08 13.92 -12.45
N LEU A 295 -8.86 14.43 -12.30
CA LEU A 295 -7.95 14.08 -11.21
C LEU A 295 -8.23 14.96 -9.98
N ASP A 296 -9.12 14.48 -9.12
CA ASP A 296 -9.64 15.23 -7.98
C ASP A 296 -9.13 14.70 -6.63
N PHE A 297 -7.80 14.73 -6.44
CA PHE A 297 -7.16 14.20 -5.23
C PHE A 297 -5.78 14.82 -4.96
N PRO A 298 -5.38 15.04 -3.69
CA PRO A 298 -4.08 15.63 -3.35
C PRO A 298 -2.90 14.63 -3.31
N ALA A 299 -3.01 13.47 -3.96
CA ALA A 299 -1.89 12.49 -4.06
C ALA A 299 -1.11 12.65 -5.37
N PRO A 300 0.02 11.94 -5.56
CA PRO A 300 0.69 11.94 -6.87
C PRO A 300 -0.29 11.55 -7.97
N VAL A 301 -0.18 12.22 -9.12
CA VAL A 301 -1.01 11.98 -10.33
C VAL A 301 -1.23 10.48 -10.62
N PRO A 302 -0.18 9.62 -10.63
CA PRO A 302 -0.36 8.20 -10.93
C PRO A 302 -1.24 7.45 -9.92
N TYR A 303 -1.30 7.91 -8.67
CA TYR A 303 -1.94 7.25 -7.54
C TYR A 303 -3.28 7.89 -7.15
N ASN A 304 -3.93 8.58 -8.08
CA ASN A 304 -5.32 9.00 -7.93
C ASN A 304 -6.24 7.77 -8.09
N PHE A 305 -7.12 7.51 -7.12
CA PHE A 305 -7.99 6.32 -7.12
C PHE A 305 -9.41 6.67 -7.55
N ALA A 306 -9.98 5.84 -8.43
CA ALA A 306 -11.42 5.81 -8.71
C ALA A 306 -11.85 4.37 -9.03
N GLY A 307 -12.98 3.92 -8.48
CA GLY A 307 -13.46 2.54 -8.69
C GLY A 307 -12.44 1.47 -8.27
N GLY A 308 -11.59 1.78 -7.29
CA GLY A 308 -10.53 0.89 -6.81
C GLY A 308 -9.26 0.82 -7.68
N VAL A 309 -9.26 1.43 -8.87
CA VAL A 309 -8.12 1.42 -9.78
C VAL A 309 -7.40 2.77 -9.72
N ILE A 310 -6.07 2.76 -9.72
CA ILE A 310 -5.27 3.99 -9.80
C ILE A 310 -5.23 4.52 -11.24
N TYR A 311 -5.10 5.83 -11.38
CA TYR A 311 -4.97 6.50 -12.67
C TYR A 311 -3.86 5.89 -13.53
N ALA A 312 -2.73 5.47 -12.93
CA ALA A 312 -1.67 4.81 -13.68
C ALA A 312 -2.09 3.51 -14.36
N ASN A 313 -2.94 2.71 -13.72
CA ASN A 313 -3.48 1.51 -14.35
C ASN A 313 -4.50 1.91 -15.41
N PHE A 314 -5.34 2.93 -15.15
CA PHE A 314 -6.28 3.48 -16.12
C PHE A 314 -5.58 3.94 -17.41
N CYS A 315 -4.40 4.55 -17.33
CA CYS A 315 -3.62 4.92 -18.53
C CYS A 315 -3.12 3.72 -19.36
N GLY A 316 -3.16 2.50 -18.80
CA GLY A 316 -2.71 1.28 -19.48
C GLY A 316 -3.80 0.23 -19.71
N VAL A 317 -5.08 0.54 -19.48
CA VAL A 317 -6.20 -0.43 -19.67
C VAL A 317 -6.52 -0.74 -21.13
N ASN A 318 -5.96 0.03 -22.07
CA ASN A 318 -6.10 -0.21 -23.50
C ASN A 318 -5.23 -1.37 -24.02
N VAL A 319 -4.41 -1.96 -23.16
CA VAL A 319 -3.64 -3.18 -23.44
C VAL A 319 -3.85 -4.20 -22.33
N ASP A 320 -3.80 -5.49 -22.68
CA ASP A 320 -3.75 -6.53 -21.65
C ASP A 320 -2.33 -6.57 -21.05
N LEU A 321 -2.23 -6.13 -19.79
CA LEU A 321 -0.96 -6.09 -19.05
C LEU A 321 -0.46 -7.47 -18.63
N PHE A 322 -1.31 -8.50 -18.67
CA PHE A 322 -0.94 -9.89 -18.38
C PHE A 322 -0.47 -10.64 -19.63
N ASP A 323 -0.85 -10.17 -20.82
CA ASP A 323 -0.37 -10.72 -22.07
C ASP A 323 1.13 -10.44 -22.25
N LEU A 324 1.90 -11.51 -22.42
CA LEU A 324 3.36 -11.46 -22.56
C LEU A 324 3.79 -11.17 -23.99
N ASP A 325 2.90 -11.31 -24.97
CA ASP A 325 3.15 -10.99 -26.37
C ASP A 325 3.09 -9.47 -26.59
N ASN A 326 2.41 -8.74 -25.71
CA ASN A 326 2.46 -7.29 -25.69
C ASN A 326 3.88 -6.78 -25.34
N PRO A 327 4.33 -5.68 -25.98
CA PRO A 327 5.58 -5.02 -25.63
C PRO A 327 5.50 -4.42 -24.21
N LEU A 328 6.49 -3.59 -23.82
CA LEU A 328 6.40 -2.90 -22.54
C LEU A 328 5.06 -2.13 -22.43
N PRO A 329 4.47 -2.06 -21.22
CA PRO A 329 3.23 -1.31 -21.01
C PRO A 329 3.36 0.11 -21.59
N PRO A 330 2.30 0.64 -22.24
CA PRO A 330 2.34 1.92 -22.94
C PRO A 330 2.56 3.12 -22.00
N TYR A 331 2.43 2.88 -20.69
CA TYR A 331 2.56 3.89 -19.66
C TYR A 331 3.56 3.45 -18.59
N THR A 332 4.72 4.10 -18.58
CA THR A 332 5.77 3.94 -17.58
C THR A 332 6.38 5.32 -17.27
N TRP A 333 6.05 5.91 -16.10
CA TRP A 333 6.63 7.19 -15.64
C TRP A 333 8.15 7.19 -15.48
N TYR A 334 8.75 6.00 -15.52
CA TYR A 334 10.16 5.80 -15.25
C TYR A 334 10.97 5.51 -16.52
N THR A 335 10.36 5.48 -17.70
CA THR A 335 11.10 5.31 -18.97
C THR A 335 11.39 6.63 -19.68
N GLU A 336 11.18 7.77 -19.02
CA GLU A 336 11.64 9.09 -19.48
C GLU A 336 12.96 9.46 -18.79
#